data_AF-A0A2P4PZA2-F1
#
_entry.id   AF-A0A2P4PZA2-F1
#
_cell.length_a   1.000
_cell.length_b   1.000
_cell.length_c   1.000
_cell.angle_alpha   90.00
_cell.angle_beta   90.00
_cell.angle_gamma   90.00
#
_symmetry.space_group_name_H-M   'P 1'
#
loop_
_entity.id
_entity.type
_entity.pdbx_description
1 polymer ?
#
loop_
_entity_poly.entity_id
_entity_poly.type
_entity_poly.pdbx_seq_one_letter_code
_entity_poly.pdbx_strand_id
1 'polypeptide(L)'
;MNILQGLRETPILEPDIPSDYIKLYIACWDGEPNKRPTIKQVTSQLKAMLSQIDEKDNSIVNLNEDDNNYPVKNLTRLSQLLNSDDRNEVS
;
A
#
# COMPACT_ATOMS: atom_id res chain seq x y z
N MET A 1 24.45 12.08 0.98
CA MET A 1 23.62 10.88 0.72
C MET A 1 24.43 9.65 1.10
N ASN A 2 24.09 8.99 2.21
CA ASN A 2 24.89 7.91 2.83
C ASN A 2 24.19 6.54 2.74
N ILE A 3 23.48 6.30 1.64
CA ILE A 3 22.76 5.06 1.36
C ILE A 3 23.65 3.81 1.44
N LEU A 4 24.93 3.94 1.03
CA LEU A 4 25.95 2.88 1.12
C LEU A 4 26.33 2.54 2.56
N GLN A 5 26.13 3.47 3.51
CA GLN A 5 26.38 3.26 4.94
C GLN A 5 25.16 2.69 5.68
N GLY A 6 24.12 2.29 4.94
CA GLY A 6 22.89 1.78 5.55
C GLY A 6 21.98 2.85 6.14
N LEU A 7 22.31 4.15 6.01
CA LEU A 7 21.42 5.21 6.46
C LEU A 7 20.12 5.21 5.64
N ARG A 8 18.99 5.35 6.35
CA ARG A 8 17.62 5.36 5.83
C ARG A 8 16.90 6.59 6.33
N GLU A 9 15.87 7.00 5.60
CA GLU A 9 14.96 8.02 6.09
C GLU A 9 14.19 7.50 7.31
N THR A 10 13.84 8.42 8.21
CA THR A 10 12.99 8.12 9.35
C THR A 10 11.55 7.99 8.84
N PRO A 11 10.84 6.88 9.14
CA PRO A 11 9.44 6.75 8.74
C PRO A 11 8.60 7.93 9.26
N ILE A 12 7.67 8.41 8.45
CA ILE A 12 6.69 9.42 8.88
C ILE A 12 5.68 8.70 9.78
N LEU A 13 5.58 9.12 11.04
CA LEU A 13 4.73 8.52 12.07
C LEU A 13 3.54 9.42 12.41
N GLU A 14 2.88 9.95 11.39
CA GLU A 14 1.70 10.79 11.58
C GLU A 14 0.44 9.95 11.89
N PRO A 15 -0.50 10.46 12.71
CA PRO A 15 -1.67 9.67 13.17
C PRO A 15 -2.61 9.22 12.05
N ASP A 16 -2.59 9.90 10.91
CA ASP A 16 -3.39 9.63 9.71
C ASP A 16 -2.78 8.53 8.84
N ILE A 17 -1.50 8.19 9.03
CA ILE A 17 -0.84 7.12 8.31
C ILE A 17 -1.14 5.78 9.00
N PRO A 18 -1.73 4.79 8.28
CA PRO A 18 -2.03 3.49 8.88
C PRO A 18 -0.78 2.81 9.42
N SER A 19 -0.85 2.34 10.67
CA SER A 19 0.30 1.69 11.32
C SER A 19 0.82 0.47 10.55
N ASP A 20 -0.06 -0.24 9.85
CA ASP A 20 0.32 -1.41 9.05
C ASP A 20 1.05 -1.01 7.78
N TYR A 21 0.71 0.14 7.18
CA TYR A 21 1.49 0.70 6.07
C TYR A 21 2.90 1.08 6.53
N ILE A 22 3.04 1.70 7.71
CA ILE A 22 4.36 2.05 8.29
C ILE A 22 5.18 0.78 8.52
N LYS A 23 4.60 -0.28 9.10
CA LYS A 23 5.30 -1.56 9.31
C LYS A 23 5.75 -2.19 7.99
N LEU A 24 4.89 -2.18 6.98
CA LEU A 24 5.22 -2.70 5.65
C LEU A 24 6.35 -1.90 5.00
N TYR A 25 6.29 -0.57 5.07
CA TYR A 25 7.33 0.31 4.58
C TYR A 25 8.69 0.02 5.24
N ILE A 26 8.72 -0.10 6.57
CA ILE A 26 9.94 -0.44 7.32
C ILE A 26 10.49 -1.81 6.89
N ALA A 27 9.61 -2.81 6.75
CA ALA A 27 10.02 -4.16 6.34
C ALA A 27 10.59 -4.19 4.91
N CYS A 28 9.97 -3.46 3.97
CA CYS A 28 10.48 -3.31 2.60
C CYS A 28 11.87 -2.68 2.57
N TRP A 29 12.18 -1.80 3.53
CA TRP A 29 13.45 -1.09 3.61
C TRP A 29 14.44 -1.66 4.63
N ASP A 30 14.27 -2.94 5.02
CA ASP A 30 15.23 -3.59 5.93
C ASP A 30 16.66 -3.58 5.34
N GLY A 31 17.63 -3.28 6.20
CA GLY A 31 19.05 -3.27 5.86
C GLY A 31 19.53 -4.65 5.42
N GLU A 32 18.99 -5.71 6.02
CA GLU A 32 19.26 -7.10 5.69
C GLU A 32 18.39 -7.55 4.51
N PRO A 33 18.97 -7.86 3.33
CA PRO A 33 18.19 -8.20 2.14
C PRO A 33 17.24 -9.39 2.35
N ASN A 34 17.65 -10.37 3.15
CA ASN A 34 16.87 -11.59 3.41
C ASN A 34 15.64 -11.35 4.31
N LYS A 35 15.56 -10.21 5.00
CA LYS A 35 14.41 -9.84 5.83
C LYS A 35 13.34 -9.07 5.07
N ARG A 36 13.65 -8.62 3.85
CA ARG A 36 12.70 -7.88 3.02
C ARG A 36 11.58 -8.82 2.56
N PRO A 37 10.32 -8.37 2.60
CA PRO A 37 9.21 -9.13 2.06
C PRO A 37 9.38 -9.32 0.55
N THR A 38 8.91 -10.46 0.06
CA THR A 38 8.73 -10.68 -1.38
C THR A 38 7.65 -9.75 -1.93
N ILE A 39 7.70 -9.44 -3.23
CA ILE A 39 6.67 -8.61 -3.86
C ILE A 39 5.27 -9.20 -3.67
N LYS A 40 5.13 -10.53 -3.64
CA LYS A 40 3.87 -11.23 -3.36
C LYS A 40 3.35 -10.93 -1.95
N GLN A 41 4.22 -10.93 -0.93
CA GLN A 41 3.83 -10.56 0.44
C GLN A 41 3.44 -9.08 0.53
N VAL A 42 4.17 -8.20 -0.15
CA VAL A 42 3.86 -6.76 -0.20
C VAL A 42 2.48 -6.53 -0.81
N THR A 43 2.21 -7.12 -1.98
CA THR A 43 0.91 -6.95 -2.65
C THR A 43 -0.24 -7.56 -1.85
N SER A 44 -0.04 -8.74 -1.23
CA SER A 44 -1.04 -9.33 -0.34
C SER A 44 -1.37 -8.43 0.87
N GLN A 45 -0.35 -7.85 1.52
CA GLN A 45 -0.57 -6.95 2.66
C GLN A 45 -1.26 -5.65 2.23
N LEU A 46 -0.87 -5.05 1.10
CA LEU A 46 -1.52 -3.86 0.57
C LEU A 46 -3.00 -4.12 0.23
N LYS A 47 -3.32 -5.25 -0.41
CA LYS A 47 -4.71 -5.66 -0.68
C LYS A 47 -5.51 -5.78 0.63
N ALA A 48 -4.95 -6.42 1.65
CA ALA A 48 -5.61 -6.58 2.94
C ALA A 48 -5.85 -5.24 3.66
N MET A 49 -4.95 -4.26 3.53
CA MET A 49 -5.16 -2.90 4.07
C MET A 49 -6.28 -2.18 3.32
N LEU A 50 -6.32 -2.29 1.99
CA LEU A 50 -7.37 -1.66 1.18
C LEU A 50 -8.76 -2.24 1.46
N SER A 51 -8.88 -3.56 1.61
CA SER A 51 -10.16 -4.20 1.94
C SER A 51 -10.72 -3.76 3.30
N GLN A 52 -9.85 -3.45 4.28
CA GLN A 52 -10.29 -2.91 5.58
C GLN A 52 -10.79 -1.46 5.49
N ILE A 53 -10.38 -0.72 4.47
CA ILE A 53 -10.88 0.64 4.22
C ILE A 53 -12.30 0.54 3.64
N ASP A 54 -12.53 -0.37 2.69
CA ASP A 54 -13.85 -0.59 2.08
C ASP A 54 -14.92 -1.04 3.09
N GLU A 55 -14.56 -1.82 4.12
CA GLU A 55 -15.52 -2.28 5.16
C GLU A 55 -15.86 -1.20 6.21
N LYS A 56 -14.98 -0.21 6.40
CA LYS A 56 -15.17 0.86 7.40
C LYS A 56 -15.95 2.05 6.83
N ASP A 57 -16.00 2.17 5.50
CA ASP A 57 -16.71 3.19 4.75
C ASP A 57 -17.93 2.58 4.04
N ASN A 58 -18.98 2.22 4.81
CA ASN A 58 -20.34 2.09 4.29
C ASN A 58 -20.96 3.48 3.97
N SER A 59 -20.14 4.47 3.62
CA SER A 59 -20.60 5.71 3.03
C SER A 59 -20.89 5.43 1.55
N ILE A 60 -22.17 5.26 1.23
CA ILE A 60 -22.65 5.25 -0.17
C ILE A 60 -22.22 6.59 -0.79
N VAL A 61 -21.08 6.61 -1.47
CA VAL A 61 -20.69 7.74 -2.31
C VAL A 61 -21.43 7.59 -3.62
N ASN A 62 -22.53 8.33 -3.72
CA ASN A 62 -23.23 8.56 -4.98
C ASN A 62 -22.23 9.20 -5.95
N LEU A 63 -21.77 8.44 -6.94
CA LEU A 63 -20.81 8.90 -7.95
C LEU A 63 -21.53 9.83 -8.92
N ASN A 64 -21.76 11.07 -8.49
CA ASN A 64 -21.98 12.14 -9.44
C ASN A 64 -20.62 12.42 -10.09
N GLU A 65 -20.54 12.23 -11.41
CA GLU A 65 -19.30 12.26 -12.20
C GLU A 65 -18.59 13.63 -12.20
N ASP A 66 -19.21 14.66 -11.63
CA ASP A 66 -18.81 16.06 -11.79
C ASP A 66 -17.92 16.66 -10.70
N ASP A 67 -17.57 15.94 -9.62
CA ASP A 67 -16.69 16.53 -8.59
C ASP A 67 -15.28 15.92 -8.58
N ASN A 68 -14.31 16.79 -8.86
CA ASN A 68 -12.87 16.52 -8.92
C ASN A 68 -12.21 16.74 -7.55
N ASN A 69 -12.60 15.98 -6.53
CA ASN A 69 -11.85 15.97 -5.27
C ASN A 69 -11.72 14.56 -4.64
N TYR A 70 -10.47 14.14 -4.44
CA TYR A 70 -9.95 12.83 -4.00
C TYR A 70 -10.29 12.50 -2.53
N PRO A 71 -10.47 11.22 -2.09
CA PRO A 71 -9.48 10.12 -2.14
C PRO A 71 -9.98 8.76 -2.72
N VAL A 72 -11.28 8.58 -2.89
CA VAL A 72 -11.88 7.26 -3.18
C VAL A 72 -11.56 6.76 -4.60
N LYS A 73 -11.54 7.65 -5.60
CA LYS A 73 -11.18 7.31 -6.99
C LYS A 73 -9.76 6.71 -7.10
N ASN A 74 -8.82 7.14 -6.24
CA ASN A 74 -7.46 6.59 -6.20
C ASN A 74 -7.43 5.17 -5.63
N LEU A 75 -8.18 4.92 -4.55
CA LEU A 75 -8.23 3.60 -3.91
C LEU A 75 -8.86 2.55 -4.83
N THR A 76 -9.96 2.89 -5.51
CA THR A 76 -10.58 2.00 -6.50
C THR A 76 -9.65 1.68 -7.67
N ARG A 77 -8.89 2.68 -8.15
CA ARG A 77 -7.90 2.46 -9.22
C ARG A 77 -6.70 1.63 -8.74
N LEU A 78 -6.24 1.83 -7.50
CA LEU A 78 -5.17 1.05 -6.91
C LEU A 78 -5.57 -0.41 -6.66
N SER A 79 -6.79 -0.66 -6.17
CA SER A 79 -7.29 -2.02 -5.98
C SER A 79 -7.41 -2.77 -7.31
N GLN A 80 -7.90 -2.09 -8.37
CA GLN A 80 -7.93 -2.65 -9.73
C GLN A 80 -6.52 -3.01 -10.24
N LEU A 81 -5.51 -2.16 -10.04
CA LEU A 81 -4.13 -2.41 -10.46
C LEU A 81 -3.47 -3.56 -9.68
N LEU A 82 -3.73 -3.66 -8.37
CA LEU A 82 -3.18 -4.76 -7.57
C LEU A 82 -3.82 -6.12 -7.92
N ASN A 83 -5.05 -6.11 -8.44
CA ASN A 83 -5.76 -7.32 -8.84
C ASN A 83 -5.45 -7.78 -10.26
N SER A 84 -4.76 -6.99 -11.09
CA SER A 84 -4.38 -7.39 -12.45
C SER A 84 -3.15 -8.31 -12.55
N ASP A 85 -2.38 -8.49 -11.48
CA ASP A 85 -1.09 -9.19 -11.49
C ASP A 85 -1.14 -10.72 -11.26
N ASP A 86 -2.31 -11.36 -11.30
CA ASP A 86 -2.42 -12.83 -11.23
C ASP A 86 -1.99 -13.55 -12.54
N ARG A 87 -1.29 -12.88 -13.46
CA ARG A 87 -0.75 -13.46 -14.70
C ARG A 87 0.78 -13.40 -14.72
N ASN A 88 1.41 -14.28 -13.95
CA ASN A 88 2.61 -15.03 -14.35
C ASN A 88 3.08 -15.96 -13.21
N GLU A 89 2.39 -17.07 -13.01
CA GLU A 89 3.08 -18.35 -12.79
C GLU A 89 3.20 -19.01 -14.17
N VAL A 90 4.32 -18.80 -14.84
CA VAL A 90 4.77 -19.67 -15.92
C VAL A 90 6.22 -20.05 -15.65
N SER A 91 6.40 -21.38 -15.60
CA SER A 91 7.61 -22.18 -15.37
C SER A 91 8.03 -22.40 -13.91
#